data_AF-A0A534VTD1-F1
#
_entry.id   AF-A0A534VTD1-F1
#
_cell.length_a   1.000
_cell.length_b   1.000
_cell.length_c   1.000
_cell.angle_alpha   90.00
_cell.angle_beta   90.00
_cell.angle_gamma   90.00
#
_symmetry.space_group_name_H-M   'P 1'
#
loop_
_entity.id
_entity.type
_entity.pdbx_description
1 polymer ?
#
loop_
_entity_poly.entity_id
_entity_poly.type
_entity_poly.pdbx_seq_one_letter_code
_entity_poly.pdbx_strand_id
1 'polypeptide(L)'
;MSEAPPDRPFTRKALIDGDTLVGARWWQESLRLSAEPLSRRRALKGLLLLLGGSAAGLGLFAALNQPADELDVTMDALDLQKREGWNAGQAGTALRFPGAIAVDADGGPGWVDGLATLASDLAPAQASLAPFYVPTLFQALGAGSNASLRAAITPVAPRAGGVDTLRGKSILSLFEAVKMPADTAVILDLDGPTAVAVAAGMAPGFEPVFIFDNWPHPLGVVASHLTLGAVLYHRPVFLRARSARAVPAPPVFVLDRNRLSHYADEDDQFDNRYVARLPTATSLRELGIRHVLYVPPGKSDMRELDDLNDDFVALAAASIDVKSMPLTDLDAPAASGRAPATFYYGGGPHTHLWFWSSYGWHTPQVQAQPAPVQPSQVSAGAAYRPALRPTIFSSRTLGGGTGIGKQKPSGFGRVSVRASRSTGTITGIRSGRSGSFGRAGGRSGG
;
A
#
# COMPACT_ATOMS: atom_id res chain seq x y z
N MET A 1 28.65 52.96 -11.38
CA MET A 1 29.34 51.75 -10.86
C MET A 1 28.62 51.40 -9.57
N SER A 2 27.97 50.24 -9.48
CA SER A 2 27.25 49.82 -8.27
C SER A 2 27.78 48.44 -7.87
N GLU A 3 28.47 48.38 -6.74
CA GLU A 3 29.09 47.19 -6.16
C GLU A 3 28.05 46.14 -5.77
N ALA A 4 28.33 44.87 -6.06
CA ALA A 4 27.57 43.74 -5.56
C ALA A 4 27.92 43.50 -4.07
N PRO A 5 26.96 43.15 -3.20
CA PRO A 5 27.25 42.88 -1.80
C PRO A 5 27.98 41.53 -1.60
N PRO A 6 28.78 41.39 -0.52
CA PRO A 6 29.64 40.23 -0.32
C PRO A 6 28.89 38.96 0.11
N ASP A 7 29.36 37.80 -0.37
CA ASP A 7 28.89 36.48 0.02
C ASP A 7 29.19 36.21 1.50
N ARG A 8 28.16 35.91 2.29
CA ARG A 8 28.31 35.38 3.65
C ARG A 8 28.00 33.87 3.65
N PRO A 9 28.92 33.00 4.11
CA PRO A 9 28.64 31.59 4.23
C PRO A 9 27.63 31.32 5.36
N PHE A 10 26.74 30.36 5.14
CA PHE A 10 25.73 29.96 6.11
C PHE A 10 26.39 29.31 7.33
N THR A 11 26.16 29.86 8.52
CA THR A 11 26.62 29.26 9.79
C THR A 11 25.41 28.86 10.62
N ARG A 12 25.30 27.56 10.94
CA ARG A 12 24.20 27.00 11.75
C ARG A 12 24.25 27.58 13.16
N LYS A 13 23.27 28.39 13.54
CA LYS A 13 23.23 29.07 14.86
C LYS A 13 22.68 28.20 16.01
N ALA A 14 21.89 27.17 15.73
CA ALA A 14 21.42 26.22 16.75
C ALA A 14 20.97 24.88 16.12
N LEU A 15 21.09 23.81 16.90
CA LEU A 15 20.46 22.51 16.66
C LEU A 15 19.63 22.22 17.92
N ILE A 16 18.31 22.12 17.77
CA ILE A 16 17.41 21.75 18.86
C ILE A 16 16.79 20.41 18.45
N ASP A 17 17.06 19.38 19.26
CA ASP A 17 16.54 18.03 19.09
C ASP A 17 15.62 17.72 20.27
N GLY A 18 14.39 17.30 20.00
CA GLY A 18 13.38 17.05 21.02
C GLY A 18 12.17 16.31 20.46
N ASP A 19 11.66 15.36 21.25
CA ASP A 19 10.64 14.37 20.83
C ASP A 19 9.28 14.98 20.45
N THR A 20 9.05 16.27 20.72
CA THR A 20 7.81 16.99 20.38
C THR A 20 7.82 17.59 18.97
N LEU A 21 8.92 17.50 18.22
CA LEU A 21 9.12 18.14 16.91
C LEU A 21 9.09 17.17 15.71
N VAL A 22 8.37 16.05 15.83
CA VAL A 22 8.23 15.01 14.78
C VAL A 22 7.68 15.59 13.46
N GLY A 23 6.88 16.64 13.53
CA GLY A 23 6.32 17.34 12.36
C GLY A 23 7.30 18.20 11.55
N ALA A 24 8.53 18.44 12.01
CA ALA A 24 9.51 19.26 11.27
C ALA A 24 10.58 18.42 10.52
N ARG A 25 10.76 17.17 10.93
CA ARG A 25 11.82 16.28 10.41
C ARG A 25 11.53 15.83 8.97
N TRP A 26 10.27 15.52 8.66
CA TRP A 26 9.84 15.12 7.31
C TRP A 26 9.94 16.25 6.27
N TRP A 27 9.72 17.50 6.69
CA TRP A 27 9.86 18.67 5.82
C TRP A 27 11.35 18.99 5.55
N GLN A 28 12.24 18.75 6.52
CA GLN A 28 13.69 18.88 6.29
C GLN A 28 14.26 17.79 5.39
N GLU A 29 13.74 16.56 5.46
CA GLU A 29 14.20 15.45 4.62
C GLU A 29 13.78 15.62 3.15
N SER A 30 12.60 16.18 2.87
CA SER A 30 12.17 16.48 1.50
C SER A 30 13.01 17.58 0.82
N LEU A 31 13.57 18.51 1.58
CA LEU A 31 14.45 19.58 1.07
C LEU A 31 15.87 19.10 0.77
N ARG A 32 16.37 18.06 1.46
CA ARG A 32 17.74 17.53 1.24
C ARG A 32 17.87 16.70 -0.03
N LEU A 33 16.76 16.13 -0.53
CA LEU A 33 16.73 15.34 -1.76
C LEU A 33 16.71 16.19 -3.04
N SER A 34 16.65 17.53 -2.93
CA SER A 34 16.46 18.45 -4.08
C SER A 34 17.57 19.49 -4.23
N ALA A 35 18.85 19.12 -4.08
CA ALA A 35 19.97 20.04 -4.23
C ALA A 35 20.70 19.86 -5.57
N GLU A 36 20.20 20.51 -6.63
CA GLU A 36 21.04 20.96 -7.76
C GLU A 36 20.85 22.48 -8.00
N PRO A 37 21.91 23.23 -8.37
CA PRO A 37 21.86 24.69 -8.41
C PRO A 37 21.35 25.22 -9.75
N LEU A 38 20.08 25.65 -9.81
CA LEU A 38 19.54 26.43 -10.94
C LEU A 38 19.54 27.94 -10.66
N SER A 39 19.97 28.74 -11.65
CA SER A 39 20.26 30.17 -11.52
C SER A 39 19.08 31.05 -11.03
N ARG A 40 19.39 32.00 -10.13
CA ARG A 40 18.44 32.89 -9.41
C ARG A 40 17.48 33.70 -10.30
N ARG A 41 17.78 33.92 -11.59
CA ARG A 41 16.86 34.63 -12.51
C ARG A 41 15.75 33.75 -13.09
N ARG A 42 15.86 32.42 -13.01
CA ARG A 42 14.76 31.49 -13.36
C ARG A 42 13.88 31.15 -12.15
N ALA A 43 14.41 31.25 -10.94
CA ALA A 43 13.65 31.04 -9.69
C ALA A 43 12.51 32.06 -9.51
N LEU A 44 12.72 33.34 -9.85
CA LEU A 44 11.70 34.39 -9.67
C LEU A 44 10.52 34.32 -10.67
N LYS A 45 10.67 33.64 -11.80
CA LYS A 45 9.54 33.35 -12.71
C LYS A 45 8.81 32.03 -12.36
N GLY A 46 9.41 31.18 -11.52
CA GLY A 46 8.79 29.96 -10.98
C GLY A 46 8.13 30.14 -9.60
N LEU A 47 8.26 31.32 -8.98
CA LEU A 47 7.80 31.57 -7.61
C LEU A 47 6.30 31.81 -7.45
N LEU A 48 5.52 31.76 -8.53
CA LEU A 48 4.05 31.71 -8.52
C LEU A 48 3.47 30.28 -8.61
N LEU A 49 4.33 29.25 -8.67
CA LEU A 49 3.93 27.83 -8.79
C LEU A 49 4.36 26.99 -7.56
N LEU A 50 4.72 27.62 -6.44
CA LEU A 50 5.33 26.97 -5.27
C LEU A 50 4.49 27.13 -4.00
N LEU A 51 3.28 26.56 -4.00
CA LEU A 51 2.53 26.17 -2.79
C LEU A 51 2.10 24.69 -2.84
N GLY A 52 2.95 23.82 -3.40
CA GLY A 52 2.72 22.38 -3.43
C GLY A 52 4.03 21.66 -3.70
N GLY A 53 4.72 21.23 -2.65
CA GLY A 53 6.01 20.58 -2.75
C GLY A 53 5.89 19.08 -3.03
N SER A 54 6.10 18.67 -4.28
CA SER A 54 6.95 17.51 -4.65
C SER A 54 7.15 17.44 -6.18
N ALA A 55 8.35 17.09 -6.59
CA ALA A 55 8.84 17.16 -7.96
C ALA A 55 8.22 16.10 -8.89
N ALA A 56 7.21 16.47 -9.68
CA ALA A 56 6.89 15.91 -11.00
C ALA A 56 5.90 16.82 -11.77
N GLY A 57 6.18 18.13 -11.79
CA GLY A 57 5.41 19.11 -12.55
C GLY A 57 5.93 19.25 -13.99
N LEU A 58 5.64 18.30 -14.87
CA LEU A 58 5.82 18.49 -16.31
C LEU A 58 4.53 18.14 -17.06
N GLY A 59 3.80 19.20 -17.40
CA GLY A 59 2.62 19.20 -18.24
C GLY A 59 2.15 20.63 -18.54
N LEU A 60 3.08 21.57 -18.74
CA LEU A 60 2.77 22.95 -19.13
C LEU A 60 3.40 23.27 -20.49
N PHE A 61 2.99 22.55 -21.53
CA PHE A 61 3.32 22.90 -22.92
C PHE A 61 2.13 22.61 -23.82
N ALA A 62 1.13 23.52 -23.81
CA ALA A 62 0.18 23.76 -24.92
C ALA A 62 -0.95 24.79 -24.61
N ALA A 63 -0.91 25.58 -23.53
CA ALA A 63 -2.03 26.46 -23.15
C ALA A 63 -1.69 27.95 -22.98
N LEU A 64 -0.63 28.44 -23.65
CA LEU A 64 -0.19 29.84 -23.52
C LEU A 64 -0.90 30.83 -24.47
N ASN A 65 -1.88 30.39 -25.26
CA ASN A 65 -2.59 31.24 -26.24
C ASN A 65 -4.12 31.27 -26.08
N GLN A 66 -4.67 30.91 -24.91
CA GLN A 66 -6.13 31.01 -24.67
C GLN A 66 -6.48 32.06 -23.59
N PRO A 67 -7.52 32.89 -23.84
CA PRO A 67 -7.95 34.00 -22.98
C PRO A 67 -8.73 33.55 -21.72
N ALA A 68 -8.87 32.25 -21.47
CA ALA A 68 -9.58 31.75 -20.29
C ALA A 68 -8.75 31.94 -18.99
N ASP A 69 -9.42 32.37 -17.92
CA ASP A 69 -8.83 32.59 -16.58
C ASP A 69 -8.64 31.27 -15.79
N GLU A 70 -9.13 30.16 -16.36
CA GLU A 70 -9.04 28.81 -15.82
C GLU A 70 -8.15 27.92 -16.70
N LEU A 71 -7.41 27.02 -16.06
CA LEU A 71 -6.53 26.05 -16.70
C LEU A 71 -6.95 24.63 -16.30
N ASP A 72 -7.11 23.77 -17.29
CA ASP A 72 -7.29 22.34 -17.09
C ASP A 72 -5.90 21.69 -16.91
N VAL A 73 -5.66 21.07 -15.75
CA VAL A 73 -4.39 20.45 -15.35
C VAL A 73 -4.64 19.03 -14.86
N THR A 74 -3.76 18.10 -15.19
CA THR A 74 -3.80 16.75 -14.62
C THR A 74 -2.92 16.68 -13.37
N MET A 75 -3.47 16.21 -12.25
CA MET A 75 -2.74 16.09 -10.97
C MET A 75 -2.68 14.64 -10.48
N ASP A 76 -1.71 14.30 -9.63
CA ASP A 76 -1.69 13.02 -8.93
C ASP A 76 -2.88 12.95 -7.95
N ALA A 77 -3.57 11.81 -7.91
CA ALA A 77 -4.77 11.63 -7.11
C ALA A 77 -4.49 11.76 -5.61
N LEU A 78 -3.36 11.23 -5.14
CA LEU A 78 -2.98 11.31 -3.73
C LEU A 78 -2.66 12.75 -3.33
N ASP A 79 -1.96 13.49 -4.20
CA ASP A 79 -1.66 14.91 -3.97
C ASP A 79 -2.95 15.74 -3.95
N LEU A 80 -3.91 15.44 -4.84
CA LEU A 80 -5.24 16.06 -4.83
C LEU A 80 -5.96 15.83 -3.52
N GLN A 81 -6.00 14.58 -3.04
CA GLN A 81 -6.72 14.24 -1.82
C GLN A 81 -6.04 14.82 -0.57
N LYS A 82 -4.72 14.91 -0.54
CA LYS A 82 -3.99 15.59 0.54
C LYS A 82 -4.29 17.10 0.58
N ARG A 83 -4.50 17.70 -0.58
CA ARG A 83 -4.75 19.15 -0.73
C ARG A 83 -6.20 19.52 -0.48
N GLU A 84 -7.14 18.85 -1.13
CA GLU A 84 -8.56 19.23 -1.18
C GLU A 84 -9.44 18.35 -0.26
N GLY A 85 -8.88 17.29 0.31
CA GLY A 85 -9.58 16.35 1.19
C GLY A 85 -9.88 15.01 0.54
N TRP A 86 -10.24 14.03 1.37
CA TRP A 86 -10.45 12.64 0.96
C TRP A 86 -11.58 12.46 -0.07
N ASN A 87 -12.60 13.33 -0.05
CA ASN A 87 -13.75 13.34 -0.95
C ASN A 87 -13.64 14.43 -2.04
N ALA A 88 -12.42 14.75 -2.47
CA ALA A 88 -12.13 15.76 -3.48
C ALA A 88 -13.02 15.60 -4.73
N GLY A 89 -13.82 16.62 -5.04
CA GLY A 89 -14.75 16.62 -6.17
C GLY A 89 -16.08 15.90 -5.93
N GLN A 90 -16.27 15.29 -4.76
CA GLN A 90 -17.42 14.45 -4.40
C GLN A 90 -17.89 14.72 -2.96
N ALA A 91 -17.95 15.99 -2.55
CA ALA A 91 -18.22 16.38 -1.16
C ALA A 91 -19.54 15.84 -0.58
N GLY A 92 -20.55 15.60 -1.43
CA GLY A 92 -21.87 15.07 -1.05
C GLY A 92 -21.97 13.54 -1.05
N THR A 93 -20.93 12.82 -1.45
CA THR A 93 -20.98 11.36 -1.63
C THR A 93 -20.43 10.65 -0.39
N ALA A 94 -21.25 9.81 0.23
CA ALA A 94 -20.87 9.05 1.42
C ALA A 94 -20.02 7.81 1.09
N LEU A 95 -19.13 7.44 2.02
CA LEU A 95 -18.46 6.14 2.00
C LEU A 95 -19.48 5.02 2.27
N ARG A 96 -19.27 3.86 1.64
CA ARG A 96 -20.13 2.68 1.83
C ARG A 96 -19.33 1.58 2.50
N PHE A 97 -19.85 1.02 3.58
CA PHE A 97 -19.19 -0.04 4.35
C PHE A 97 -20.11 -1.27 4.41
N PRO A 98 -20.09 -2.13 3.38
CA PRO A 98 -20.74 -3.44 3.48
C PRO A 98 -20.18 -4.19 4.69
N GLY A 99 -21.05 -4.62 5.60
CA GLY A 99 -20.61 -5.27 6.85
C GLY A 99 -20.05 -4.31 7.89
N ALA A 100 -20.43 -3.02 7.86
CA ALA A 100 -20.14 -2.08 8.94
C ALA A 100 -20.53 -2.64 10.31
N ILE A 101 -19.68 -2.42 11.31
CA ILE A 101 -19.92 -2.82 12.69
C ILE A 101 -19.44 -1.73 13.65
N ALA A 102 -20.13 -1.56 14.77
CA ALA A 102 -19.82 -0.51 15.75
C ALA A 102 -18.61 -0.82 16.64
N VAL A 103 -18.11 -2.06 16.61
CA VAL A 103 -17.11 -2.56 17.54
C VAL A 103 -15.86 -3.08 16.82
N ASP A 104 -14.74 -3.03 17.52
CA ASP A 104 -13.50 -3.69 17.09
C ASP A 104 -13.48 -5.18 17.47
N ALA A 105 -12.34 -5.83 17.25
CA ALA A 105 -12.16 -7.25 17.55
C ALA A 105 -12.25 -7.60 19.05
N ASP A 106 -12.22 -6.62 19.96
CA ASP A 106 -12.44 -6.84 21.39
C ASP A 106 -13.91 -6.64 21.79
N GLY A 107 -14.78 -6.32 20.82
CA GLY A 107 -16.21 -6.12 21.04
C GLY A 107 -16.54 -4.75 21.62
N GLY A 108 -15.59 -3.82 21.66
CA GLY A 108 -15.77 -2.45 22.17
C GLY A 108 -15.60 -1.35 21.11
N PRO A 109 -15.93 -0.10 21.44
CA PRO A 109 -15.73 1.06 20.56
C PRO A 109 -14.30 1.64 20.61
N GLY A 110 -13.31 0.90 21.15
CA GLY A 110 -11.95 1.40 21.39
C GLY A 110 -11.17 1.79 20.13
N TRP A 111 -11.67 1.43 18.96
CA TRP A 111 -11.15 1.87 17.66
C TRP A 111 -11.25 3.39 17.45
N VAL A 112 -12.22 4.08 18.08
CA VAL A 112 -12.44 5.53 17.92
C VAL A 112 -11.26 6.33 18.47
N ASP A 113 -10.73 5.93 19.63
CA ASP A 113 -9.63 6.64 20.30
C ASP A 113 -8.31 6.55 19.51
N GLY A 114 -8.18 5.50 18.67
CA GLY A 114 -6.98 5.21 17.88
C GLY A 114 -6.93 5.89 16.51
N LEU A 115 -7.97 6.61 16.09
CA LEU A 115 -8.06 7.11 14.71
C LEU A 115 -6.89 8.03 14.33
N ALA A 116 -6.47 8.91 15.25
CA ALA A 116 -5.39 9.85 14.99
C ALA A 116 -3.98 9.20 15.07
N THR A 117 -3.84 8.11 15.84
CA THR A 117 -2.55 7.44 16.09
C THR A 117 -2.37 6.17 15.27
N LEU A 118 -3.30 5.85 14.37
CA LEU A 118 -3.32 4.57 13.66
C LEU A 118 -2.00 4.27 12.93
N ALA A 119 -1.39 5.30 12.32
CA ALA A 119 -0.11 5.17 11.63
C ALA A 119 1.05 4.77 12.55
N SER A 120 1.10 5.28 13.80
CA SER A 120 2.13 4.90 14.77
C SER A 120 1.84 3.56 15.43
N ASP A 121 0.55 3.27 15.69
CA ASP A 121 0.10 2.03 16.31
C ASP A 121 0.48 0.81 15.48
N LEU A 122 0.37 0.95 14.16
CA LEU A 122 0.63 -0.12 13.17
C LEU A 122 2.01 -0.06 12.52
N ALA A 123 2.88 0.85 12.98
CA ALA A 123 4.27 0.84 12.55
C ALA A 123 4.97 -0.43 13.05
N PRO A 124 5.87 -1.03 12.26
CA PRO A 124 6.61 -2.21 12.69
C PRO A 124 7.40 -1.92 13.97
N ALA A 125 7.43 -2.87 14.90
CA ALA A 125 8.21 -2.76 16.13
C ALA A 125 9.72 -2.85 15.87
N GLN A 126 10.11 -3.61 14.85
CA GLN A 126 11.49 -3.79 14.44
C GLN A 126 11.96 -2.60 13.60
N ALA A 127 12.95 -1.85 14.11
CA ALA A 127 13.49 -0.67 13.44
C ALA A 127 14.05 -0.98 12.05
N SER A 128 14.60 -2.18 11.84
CA SER A 128 15.09 -2.65 10.53
C SER A 128 14.00 -2.76 9.47
N LEU A 129 12.73 -2.83 9.86
CA LEU A 129 11.58 -2.93 8.95
C LEU A 129 10.87 -1.59 8.73
N ALA A 130 11.20 -0.56 9.52
CA ALA A 130 10.60 0.77 9.40
C ALA A 130 10.75 1.42 8.01
N PRO A 131 11.88 1.27 7.27
CA PRO A 131 12.01 1.84 5.93
C PRO A 131 11.03 1.31 4.89
N PHE A 132 10.45 0.12 5.12
CA PHE A 132 9.52 -0.53 4.18
C PHE A 132 8.06 -0.29 4.51
N TYR A 133 7.78 0.37 5.63
CA TYR A 133 6.43 0.71 6.05
C TYR A 133 5.90 1.90 5.24
N VAL A 134 4.73 1.74 4.62
CA VAL A 134 4.06 2.83 3.88
C VAL A 134 2.72 3.15 4.58
N PRO A 135 2.71 4.17 5.47
CA PRO A 135 1.57 4.47 6.33
C PRO A 135 0.51 5.37 5.69
N THR A 136 0.61 5.70 4.40
CA THR A 136 -0.18 6.75 3.74
C THR A 136 -1.69 6.62 4.01
N LEU A 137 -2.24 5.41 3.91
CA LEU A 137 -3.65 5.17 4.19
C LEU A 137 -4.04 5.45 5.65
N PHE A 138 -3.18 5.13 6.60
CA PHE A 138 -3.44 5.38 8.02
C PHE A 138 -3.27 6.85 8.39
N GLN A 139 -2.32 7.53 7.74
CA GLN A 139 -2.13 8.98 7.88
C GLN A 139 -3.35 9.78 7.43
N ALA A 140 -4.19 9.22 6.56
CA ALA A 140 -5.45 9.85 6.18
C ALA A 140 -6.35 10.20 7.38
N LEU A 141 -6.35 9.37 8.42
CA LEU A 141 -7.11 9.63 9.64
C LEU A 141 -6.39 10.58 10.62
N GLY A 142 -5.06 10.64 10.57
CA GLY A 142 -4.25 11.51 11.42
C GLY A 142 -4.18 12.97 10.95
N ALA A 143 -4.45 13.24 9.66
CA ALA A 143 -4.42 14.59 9.12
C ALA A 143 -5.49 15.50 9.77
N GLY A 144 -5.07 16.69 10.23
CA GLY A 144 -5.96 17.64 10.90
C GLY A 144 -7.17 18.05 10.05
N SER A 145 -6.97 18.19 8.73
CA SER A 145 -8.00 18.51 7.73
C SER A 145 -9.07 17.43 7.52
N ASN A 146 -8.85 16.20 8.00
CA ASN A 146 -9.73 15.05 7.72
C ASN A 146 -10.70 14.72 8.87
N ALA A 147 -11.21 15.74 9.57
CA ALA A 147 -12.24 15.53 10.59
C ALA A 147 -13.51 14.87 10.03
N SER A 148 -13.92 15.24 8.80
CA SER A 148 -15.06 14.63 8.12
C SER A 148 -14.83 13.15 7.78
N LEU A 149 -13.58 12.76 7.44
CA LEU A 149 -13.24 11.36 7.22
C LEU A 149 -13.35 10.55 8.51
N ARG A 150 -12.80 11.08 9.61
CA ARG A 150 -12.88 10.43 10.93
C ARG A 150 -14.33 10.23 11.39
N ALA A 151 -15.23 11.16 11.04
CA ALA A 151 -16.65 11.02 11.31
C ALA A 151 -17.37 10.01 10.39
N ALA A 152 -16.83 9.76 9.20
CA ALA A 152 -17.42 8.86 8.20
C ALA A 152 -16.89 7.42 8.25
N ILE A 153 -15.71 7.20 8.83
CA ILE A 153 -15.06 5.88 8.89
C ILE A 153 -15.71 5.01 9.99
N THR A 154 -15.77 3.71 9.73
CA THR A 154 -16.27 2.72 10.69
C THR A 154 -15.55 1.39 10.48
N PRO A 155 -15.40 0.55 11.52
CA PRO A 155 -14.92 -0.80 11.36
C PRO A 155 -15.77 -1.62 10.39
N VAL A 156 -15.11 -2.50 9.65
CA VAL A 156 -15.76 -3.47 8.77
C VAL A 156 -15.56 -4.85 9.37
N ALA A 157 -16.66 -5.58 9.57
CA ALA A 157 -16.61 -6.93 10.11
C ALA A 157 -15.80 -7.85 9.19
N PRO A 158 -15.04 -8.81 9.74
CA PRO A 158 -14.46 -9.88 8.95
C PRO A 158 -15.53 -10.64 8.19
N ARG A 159 -15.14 -11.30 7.10
CA ARG A 159 -16.01 -12.25 6.41
C ARG A 159 -16.54 -13.30 7.39
N ALA A 160 -17.75 -13.82 7.11
CA ALA A 160 -18.48 -14.72 7.98
C ALA A 160 -17.59 -15.82 8.59
N GLY A 161 -17.65 -15.98 9.91
CA GLY A 161 -16.84 -16.97 10.65
C GLY A 161 -15.37 -16.59 10.86
N GLY A 162 -14.93 -15.38 10.47
CA GLY A 162 -13.54 -14.94 10.65
C GLY A 162 -12.55 -15.76 9.82
N VAL A 163 -12.99 -16.29 8.68
CA VAL A 163 -12.26 -17.27 7.87
C VAL A 163 -10.85 -16.82 7.51
N ASP A 164 -10.68 -15.54 7.14
CA ASP A 164 -9.37 -15.03 6.71
C ASP A 164 -8.38 -14.93 7.87
N THR A 165 -8.85 -14.55 9.07
CA THR A 165 -8.05 -14.61 10.30
C THR A 165 -7.64 -16.04 10.63
N LEU A 166 -8.54 -17.02 10.47
CA LEU A 166 -8.25 -18.44 10.69
C LEU A 166 -7.27 -18.99 9.66
N ARG A 167 -7.35 -18.55 8.40
CA ARG A 167 -6.34 -18.88 7.38
C ARG A 167 -4.98 -18.27 7.74
N GLY A 168 -4.92 -17.03 8.21
CA GLY A 168 -3.69 -16.43 8.74
C GLY A 168 -3.07 -17.23 9.89
N LYS A 169 -3.89 -17.71 10.83
CA LYS A 169 -3.44 -18.62 11.90
C LYS A 169 -2.91 -19.96 11.37
N SER A 170 -3.49 -20.48 10.29
CA SER A 170 -2.98 -21.70 9.63
C SER A 170 -1.62 -21.47 8.95
N ILE A 171 -1.39 -20.29 8.37
CA ILE A 171 -0.05 -19.92 7.87
C ILE A 171 0.91 -19.85 9.06
N LEU A 172 0.54 -19.16 10.15
CA LEU A 172 1.37 -19.09 11.35
C LEU A 172 1.75 -20.49 11.87
N SER A 173 0.80 -21.44 11.96
CA SER A 173 1.09 -22.79 12.45
C SER A 173 2.06 -23.58 11.57
N LEU A 174 2.11 -23.31 10.25
CA LEU A 174 3.15 -23.89 9.37
C LEU A 174 4.54 -23.46 9.83
N PHE A 175 4.72 -22.17 10.12
CA PHE A 175 6.02 -21.61 10.52
C PHE A 175 6.39 -21.94 11.96
N GLU A 176 5.42 -22.04 12.87
CA GLU A 176 5.65 -22.51 14.24
C GLU A 176 6.22 -23.93 14.25
N ALA A 177 5.77 -24.81 13.33
CA ALA A 177 6.27 -26.19 13.20
C ALA A 177 7.77 -26.29 12.84
N VAL A 178 8.35 -25.19 12.33
CA VAL A 178 9.78 -25.05 11.99
C VAL A 178 10.47 -23.94 12.79
N LYS A 179 9.89 -23.55 13.94
CA LYS A 179 10.45 -22.54 14.88
C LYS A 179 10.61 -21.12 14.30
N MET A 180 9.65 -20.68 13.49
CA MET A 180 9.59 -19.29 13.00
C MET A 180 10.91 -18.82 12.35
N PRO A 181 11.36 -19.47 11.26
CA PRO A 181 12.63 -19.17 10.62
C PRO A 181 12.69 -17.71 10.17
N ALA A 182 13.74 -17.00 10.61
CA ALA A 182 13.90 -15.57 10.37
C ALA A 182 14.36 -15.23 8.93
N ASP A 183 14.75 -16.23 8.13
CA ASP A 183 15.21 -16.08 6.76
C ASP A 183 14.08 -16.13 5.73
N THR A 184 12.83 -16.21 6.18
CA THR A 184 11.66 -16.24 5.30
C THR A 184 10.78 -15.00 5.50
N ALA A 185 10.52 -14.28 4.41
CA ALA A 185 9.53 -13.21 4.38
C ALA A 185 8.22 -13.68 3.71
N VAL A 186 7.09 -13.14 4.14
CA VAL A 186 5.79 -13.40 3.51
C VAL A 186 5.28 -12.12 2.85
N ILE A 187 4.69 -12.24 1.65
CA ILE A 187 3.99 -11.15 0.96
C ILE A 187 2.53 -11.56 0.81
N LEU A 188 1.64 -10.86 1.50
CA LEU A 188 0.19 -11.00 1.34
C LEU A 188 -0.28 -10.06 0.24
N ASP A 189 -0.62 -10.59 -0.93
CA ASP A 189 -1.17 -9.83 -2.05
C ASP A 189 -2.64 -10.23 -2.27
N LEU A 190 -3.48 -9.76 -1.34
CA LEU A 190 -4.88 -10.13 -1.23
C LEU A 190 -5.77 -8.89 -1.33
N ASP A 191 -7.08 -9.09 -1.52
CA ASP A 191 -8.07 -8.02 -1.30
C ASP A 191 -7.82 -7.34 0.05
N GLY A 192 -7.80 -6.01 0.10
CA GLY A 192 -7.34 -5.25 1.26
C GLY A 192 -7.87 -5.72 2.63
N PRO A 193 -9.20 -5.83 2.83
CA PRO A 193 -9.77 -6.41 4.06
C PRO A 193 -9.26 -7.82 4.38
N THR A 194 -9.17 -8.70 3.38
CA THR A 194 -8.66 -10.06 3.54
C THR A 194 -7.16 -10.06 3.87
N ALA A 195 -6.35 -9.20 3.24
CA ALA A 195 -4.92 -9.05 3.54
C ALA A 195 -4.70 -8.67 5.01
N VAL A 196 -5.49 -7.71 5.52
CA VAL A 196 -5.45 -7.27 6.91
C VAL A 196 -5.87 -8.38 7.88
N ALA A 197 -6.96 -9.09 7.58
CA ALA A 197 -7.43 -10.18 8.44
C ALA A 197 -6.44 -11.35 8.50
N VAL A 198 -5.86 -11.76 7.37
CA VAL A 198 -4.80 -12.79 7.32
C VAL A 198 -3.57 -12.31 8.11
N ALA A 199 -3.13 -11.07 7.91
CA ALA A 199 -2.02 -10.49 8.67
C ALA A 199 -2.29 -10.48 10.19
N ALA A 200 -3.53 -10.18 10.61
CA ALA A 200 -3.92 -10.22 12.02
C ALA A 200 -3.82 -11.64 12.61
N GLY A 201 -4.15 -12.68 11.82
CA GLY A 201 -3.97 -14.08 12.21
C GLY A 201 -2.50 -14.49 12.33
N MET A 202 -1.62 -13.89 11.54
CA MET A 202 -0.17 -14.15 11.53
C MET A 202 0.62 -13.32 12.54
N ALA A 203 0.07 -12.18 12.97
CA ALA A 203 0.74 -11.17 13.79
C ALA A 203 1.37 -11.69 15.10
N PRO A 204 0.89 -12.77 15.76
CA PRO A 204 1.56 -13.32 16.94
C PRO A 204 3.00 -13.79 16.70
N GLY A 205 3.32 -14.26 15.48
CA GLY A 205 4.66 -14.74 15.12
C GLY A 205 5.37 -13.91 14.05
N PHE A 206 4.64 -13.24 13.17
CA PHE A 206 5.20 -12.39 12.12
C PHE A 206 5.09 -10.91 12.47
N GLU A 207 5.99 -10.07 11.95
CA GLU A 207 5.91 -8.61 11.99
C GLU A 207 5.17 -8.05 10.77
N PRO A 208 3.93 -7.53 10.92
CA PRO A 208 3.24 -6.88 9.81
C PRO A 208 3.94 -5.59 9.38
N VAL A 209 4.13 -5.46 8.07
CA VAL A 209 4.63 -4.26 7.41
C VAL A 209 3.62 -3.87 6.35
N PHE A 210 2.76 -2.89 6.65
CA PHE A 210 1.73 -2.43 5.72
C PHE A 210 2.31 -1.53 4.64
N ILE A 211 1.89 -1.78 3.39
CA ILE A 211 2.36 -1.03 2.22
C ILE A 211 1.15 -0.43 1.48
N PHE A 212 0.41 0.45 2.15
CA PHE A 212 -0.83 1.04 1.64
C PHE A 212 -0.63 2.51 1.26
N ASP A 213 -0.21 2.74 0.01
CA ASP A 213 0.04 4.09 -0.53
C ASP A 213 -1.22 4.73 -1.13
N ASN A 214 -2.28 4.82 -0.33
CA ASN A 214 -3.61 5.22 -0.80
C ASN A 214 -4.24 6.25 0.13
N TRP A 215 -5.25 6.96 -0.38
CA TRP A 215 -6.14 7.80 0.42
C TRP A 215 -7.59 7.46 0.05
N PRO A 216 -8.50 7.30 1.03
CA PRO A 216 -9.86 6.88 0.74
C PRO A 216 -10.60 7.93 -0.08
N HIS A 217 -11.39 7.47 -1.05
CA HIS A 217 -12.30 8.28 -1.87
C HIS A 217 -13.64 7.52 -2.03
N PRO A 218 -14.81 8.19 -1.99
CA PRO A 218 -16.10 7.50 -2.13
C PRO A 218 -16.33 6.87 -3.50
N LEU A 219 -15.67 7.40 -4.53
CA LEU A 219 -15.66 6.85 -5.89
C LEU A 219 -14.32 6.17 -6.26
N GLY A 220 -13.43 5.95 -5.28
CA GLY A 220 -12.12 5.35 -5.55
C GLY A 220 -12.24 3.96 -6.18
N VAL A 221 -11.56 3.73 -7.31
CA VAL A 221 -11.49 2.38 -7.90
C VAL A 221 -10.82 1.37 -6.97
N VAL A 222 -9.94 1.85 -6.10
CA VAL A 222 -9.45 1.10 -4.94
C VAL A 222 -10.32 1.49 -3.75
N ALA A 223 -11.12 0.55 -3.25
CA ALA A 223 -12.00 0.74 -2.10
C ALA A 223 -11.22 0.76 -0.75
N SER A 224 -10.20 1.62 -0.64
CA SER A 224 -9.26 1.64 0.48
C SER A 224 -9.89 2.01 1.83
N HIS A 225 -11.10 2.58 1.84
CA HIS A 225 -11.91 2.75 3.05
C HIS A 225 -12.34 1.42 3.66
N LEU A 226 -12.53 0.36 2.87
CA LEU A 226 -12.82 -0.99 3.38
C LEU A 226 -11.57 -1.60 4.02
N THR A 227 -10.40 -1.44 3.39
CA THR A 227 -9.10 -1.83 3.96
C THR A 227 -8.88 -1.13 5.30
N LEU A 228 -9.15 0.17 5.35
CA LEU A 228 -9.07 0.96 6.58
C LEU A 228 -10.07 0.49 7.64
N GLY A 229 -11.32 0.20 7.27
CA GLY A 229 -12.33 -0.37 8.17
C GLY A 229 -11.92 -1.73 8.76
N ALA A 230 -11.31 -2.61 7.96
CA ALA A 230 -10.77 -3.88 8.45
C ALA A 230 -9.60 -3.66 9.43
N VAL A 231 -8.76 -2.66 9.17
CA VAL A 231 -7.67 -2.26 10.07
C VAL A 231 -8.22 -1.75 11.40
N LEU A 232 -9.26 -0.92 11.39
CA LEU A 232 -9.91 -0.44 12.62
C LEU A 232 -10.46 -1.60 13.45
N TYR A 233 -11.08 -2.59 12.80
CA TYR A 233 -11.55 -3.80 13.48
C TYR A 233 -10.39 -4.59 14.12
N HIS A 234 -9.30 -4.80 13.38
CA HIS A 234 -8.17 -5.64 13.83
C HIS A 234 -7.09 -4.89 14.65
N ARG A 235 -7.17 -3.56 14.79
CA ARG A 235 -6.20 -2.74 15.55
C ARG A 235 -5.82 -3.34 16.92
N PRO A 236 -6.76 -3.69 17.82
CA PRO A 236 -6.40 -4.26 19.11
C PRO A 236 -5.66 -5.60 19.01
N VAL A 237 -5.94 -6.41 17.98
CA VAL A 237 -5.23 -7.67 17.71
C VAL A 237 -3.76 -7.40 17.40
N PHE A 238 -3.48 -6.43 16.53
CA PHE A 238 -2.11 -6.03 16.19
C PHE A 238 -1.35 -5.48 17.39
N LEU A 239 -1.99 -4.64 18.22
CA LEU A 239 -1.37 -4.06 19.41
C LEU A 239 -1.01 -5.12 20.47
N ARG A 240 -1.91 -6.09 20.71
CA ARG A 240 -1.62 -7.23 21.59
C ARG A 240 -0.50 -8.10 21.04
N ALA A 241 -0.58 -8.45 19.76
CA ALA A 241 0.43 -9.27 19.12
C ALA A 241 1.82 -8.61 19.16
N ARG A 242 1.90 -7.31 18.86
CA ARG A 242 3.14 -6.53 18.96
C ARG A 242 3.78 -6.60 20.34
N SER A 243 2.98 -6.52 21.40
CA SER A 243 3.46 -6.55 22.79
C SER A 243 3.92 -7.94 23.23
N ALA A 244 3.40 -9.01 22.61
CA ALA A 244 3.66 -10.39 23.00
C ALA A 244 4.64 -11.14 22.08
N ARG A 245 4.85 -10.65 20.86
CA ARG A 245 5.64 -11.32 19.81
C ARG A 245 7.13 -11.30 20.15
N ALA A 246 7.81 -12.43 19.91
CA ALA A 246 9.26 -12.52 20.00
C ALA A 246 9.94 -11.66 18.93
N VAL A 247 11.05 -11.00 19.29
CA VAL A 247 11.83 -10.16 18.38
C VAL A 247 13.27 -10.72 18.30
N PRO A 248 13.87 -10.85 17.09
CA PRO A 248 13.32 -10.52 15.77
C PRO A 248 12.24 -11.50 15.32
N ALA A 249 11.26 -10.98 14.56
CA ALA A 249 10.20 -11.77 13.93
C ALA A 249 10.29 -11.65 12.41
N PRO A 250 10.03 -12.73 11.65
CA PRO A 250 10.00 -12.67 10.19
C PRO A 250 8.95 -11.65 9.70
N PRO A 251 9.24 -10.87 8.65
CA PRO A 251 8.32 -9.86 8.15
C PRO A 251 7.17 -10.49 7.34
N VAL A 252 5.98 -9.90 7.49
CA VAL A 252 4.86 -10.10 6.57
C VAL A 252 4.47 -8.76 5.93
N PHE A 253 4.78 -8.61 4.65
CA PHE A 253 4.43 -7.43 3.86
C PHE A 253 2.97 -7.53 3.42
N VAL A 254 2.17 -6.53 3.78
CA VAL A 254 0.72 -6.54 3.55
C VAL A 254 0.38 -5.56 2.43
N LEU A 255 -0.11 -6.11 1.32
CA LEU A 255 -0.50 -5.36 0.12
C LEU A 255 -2.02 -5.44 -0.10
N ASP A 256 -2.57 -4.43 -0.76
CA ASP A 256 -3.91 -4.48 -1.33
C ASP A 256 -3.79 -4.84 -2.81
N ARG A 257 -4.30 -6.00 -3.20
CA ARG A 257 -4.28 -6.49 -4.59
C ARG A 257 -5.11 -5.59 -5.51
N ASN A 258 -6.13 -4.91 -4.99
CA ASN A 258 -6.96 -3.99 -5.77
C ASN A 258 -6.23 -2.69 -6.12
N ARG A 259 -4.97 -2.48 -5.68
CA ARG A 259 -4.17 -1.29 -6.02
C ARG A 259 -4.00 -1.06 -7.53
N LEU A 260 -4.08 -2.13 -8.33
CA LEU A 260 -4.04 -2.08 -9.79
C LEU A 260 -5.41 -2.39 -10.44
N SER A 261 -6.52 -2.22 -9.71
CA SER A 261 -7.87 -2.42 -10.25
C SER A 261 -8.06 -1.71 -11.61
N HIS A 262 -8.94 -2.28 -12.44
CA HIS A 262 -9.27 -1.68 -13.72
C HIS A 262 -9.86 -0.27 -13.52
N TYR A 263 -9.42 0.69 -14.34
CA TYR A 263 -9.93 2.05 -14.38
C TYR A 263 -10.31 2.38 -15.81
N ALA A 264 -11.54 2.84 -16.01
CA ALA A 264 -12.14 3.08 -17.33
C ALA A 264 -12.34 4.57 -17.65
N ASP A 265 -11.87 5.49 -16.79
CA ASP A 265 -12.07 6.95 -16.94
C ASP A 265 -13.56 7.35 -17.02
N GLU A 266 -14.40 6.67 -16.21
CA GLU A 266 -15.84 6.92 -16.08
C GLU A 266 -16.13 7.98 -14.99
N ASP A 267 -17.22 8.75 -15.15
CA ASP A 267 -17.54 9.89 -14.27
C ASP A 267 -17.82 9.48 -12.81
N ASP A 268 -18.12 8.19 -12.58
CA ASP A 268 -18.36 7.56 -11.29
C ASP A 268 -17.12 6.88 -10.68
N GLN A 269 -15.94 7.03 -11.30
CA GLN A 269 -14.68 6.47 -10.83
C GLN A 269 -13.67 7.55 -10.46
N PHE A 270 -12.84 7.30 -9.47
CA PHE A 270 -11.71 8.15 -9.10
C PHE A 270 -10.46 7.29 -9.10
N ASP A 271 -9.45 7.67 -9.91
CA ASP A 271 -8.21 6.89 -10.05
C ASP A 271 -7.28 7.10 -8.84
N ASN A 272 -7.59 6.44 -7.73
CA ASN A 272 -6.71 6.34 -6.57
C ASN A 272 -5.80 5.10 -6.62
N ARG A 273 -5.45 4.59 -7.81
CA ARG A 273 -4.52 3.46 -7.93
C ARG A 273 -3.11 3.84 -7.51
N TYR A 274 -2.34 2.86 -7.07
CA TYR A 274 -0.97 3.05 -6.60
C TYR A 274 -0.10 1.82 -6.87
N VAL A 275 1.20 2.00 -6.76
CA VAL A 275 2.22 0.96 -7.00
C VAL A 275 2.79 0.51 -5.66
N ALA A 276 2.92 -0.81 -5.47
CA ALA A 276 3.56 -1.36 -4.28
C ALA A 276 5.07 -1.06 -4.26
N ARG A 277 5.57 -0.77 -3.06
CA ARG A 277 6.98 -0.47 -2.78
C ARG A 277 7.58 -1.56 -1.89
N LEU A 278 7.94 -2.68 -2.49
CA LEU A 278 8.59 -3.78 -1.77
C LEU A 278 10.07 -3.47 -1.47
N PRO A 279 10.67 -4.09 -0.43
CA PRO A 279 12.10 -4.05 -0.23
C PRO A 279 12.87 -4.61 -1.44
N THR A 280 14.05 -4.05 -1.70
CA THR A 280 14.94 -4.61 -2.74
C THR A 280 15.51 -5.96 -2.35
N ALA A 281 16.03 -6.70 -3.33
CA ALA A 281 16.81 -7.90 -3.08
C ALA A 281 17.98 -7.65 -2.10
N THR A 282 18.71 -6.54 -2.26
CA THR A 282 19.80 -6.16 -1.34
C THR A 282 19.29 -6.00 0.07
N SER A 283 18.23 -5.21 0.25
CA SER A 283 17.60 -4.97 1.56
C SER A 283 17.10 -6.26 2.22
N LEU A 284 16.46 -7.15 1.45
CA LEU A 284 16.02 -8.45 1.97
C LEU A 284 17.22 -9.32 2.38
N ARG A 285 18.32 -9.33 1.62
CA ARG A 285 19.52 -10.09 1.99
C ARG A 285 20.21 -9.52 3.24
N GLU A 286 20.21 -8.21 3.42
CA GLU A 286 20.71 -7.54 4.63
C GLU A 286 19.89 -7.89 5.87
N LEU A 287 18.57 -8.10 5.71
CA LEU A 287 17.69 -8.64 6.75
C LEU A 287 17.89 -10.15 7.00
N GLY A 288 18.77 -10.81 6.25
CA GLY A 288 18.99 -12.26 6.35
C GLY A 288 17.97 -13.11 5.56
N ILE A 289 17.08 -12.49 4.80
CA ILE A 289 16.06 -13.20 4.03
C ILE A 289 16.69 -13.96 2.86
N ARG A 290 16.21 -15.19 2.67
CA ARG A 290 16.59 -16.17 1.64
C ARG A 290 15.36 -16.72 0.92
N HIS A 291 14.20 -16.70 1.57
CA HIS A 291 12.95 -17.23 1.04
C HIS A 291 11.87 -16.17 1.07
N VAL A 292 11.06 -16.11 0.01
CA VAL A 292 9.86 -15.27 -0.06
C VAL A 292 8.66 -16.13 -0.41
N LEU A 293 7.68 -16.15 0.50
CA LEU A 293 6.39 -16.76 0.27
C LEU A 293 5.40 -15.69 -0.21
N TYR A 294 5.04 -15.75 -1.49
CA TYR A 294 4.01 -14.91 -2.07
C TYR A 294 2.63 -15.56 -1.90
N VAL A 295 1.66 -14.84 -1.33
CA VAL A 295 0.33 -15.36 -1.02
C VAL A 295 -0.73 -14.59 -1.82
N PRO A 296 -1.13 -15.11 -3.00
CA PRO A 296 -2.24 -14.56 -3.77
C PRO A 296 -3.60 -15.13 -3.32
N PRO A 297 -4.73 -14.59 -3.81
CA PRO A 297 -6.07 -15.03 -3.38
C PRO A 297 -6.37 -16.49 -3.71
N GLY A 298 -6.02 -16.94 -4.91
CA GLY A 298 -6.40 -18.25 -5.41
C GLY A 298 -5.47 -18.81 -6.48
N LYS A 299 -5.75 -20.04 -6.93
CA LYS A 299 -4.90 -20.77 -7.88
C LYS A 299 -4.85 -20.12 -9.27
N SER A 300 -5.89 -19.38 -9.64
CA SER A 300 -5.93 -18.54 -10.85
C SER A 300 -4.99 -17.33 -10.76
N ASP A 301 -4.57 -16.96 -9.55
CA ASP A 301 -3.87 -15.72 -9.23
C ASP A 301 -2.41 -15.93 -8.84
N MET A 302 -1.87 -17.12 -9.14
CA MET A 302 -0.50 -17.50 -8.83
C MET A 302 0.55 -16.59 -9.48
N ARG A 303 0.17 -15.88 -10.55
CA ARG A 303 0.99 -14.83 -11.13
C ARG A 303 0.84 -13.55 -10.31
N GLU A 304 1.98 -13.00 -9.92
CA GLU A 304 2.10 -11.71 -9.28
C GLU A 304 1.53 -10.57 -10.14
N LEU A 305 1.09 -9.48 -9.52
CA LEU A 305 0.66 -8.30 -10.26
C LEU A 305 1.82 -7.65 -11.03
N ASP A 306 1.49 -6.90 -12.07
CA ASP A 306 2.48 -6.32 -12.99
C ASP A 306 3.46 -5.35 -12.31
N ASP A 307 3.04 -4.71 -11.23
CA ASP A 307 3.92 -3.85 -10.45
C ASP A 307 4.94 -4.62 -9.62
N LEU A 308 4.76 -5.92 -9.39
CA LEU A 308 5.67 -6.77 -8.62
C LEU A 308 6.64 -7.59 -9.48
N ASN A 309 6.40 -7.71 -10.79
CA ASN A 309 7.15 -8.63 -11.66
C ASN A 309 8.67 -8.37 -11.62
N ASP A 310 9.09 -7.13 -11.87
CA ASP A 310 10.50 -6.76 -11.88
C ASP A 310 11.17 -7.00 -10.52
N ASP A 311 10.46 -6.73 -9.42
CA ASP A 311 10.99 -7.01 -8.08
C ASP A 311 11.23 -8.51 -7.92
N PHE A 312 10.23 -9.34 -8.25
CA PHE A 312 10.32 -10.78 -8.06
C PHE A 312 11.41 -11.41 -8.95
N VAL A 313 11.59 -10.89 -10.16
CA VAL A 313 12.71 -11.27 -11.04
C VAL A 313 14.04 -10.87 -10.42
N ALA A 314 14.15 -9.66 -9.86
CA ALA A 314 15.36 -9.20 -9.18
C ALA A 314 15.66 -10.03 -7.90
N LEU A 315 14.64 -10.42 -7.14
CA LEU A 315 14.76 -11.32 -5.99
C LEU A 315 15.35 -12.67 -6.42
N ALA A 316 14.77 -13.28 -7.45
CA ALA A 316 15.24 -14.55 -8.00
C ALA A 316 16.68 -14.45 -8.53
N ALA A 317 17.01 -13.38 -9.25
CA ALA A 317 18.37 -13.11 -9.73
C ALA A 317 19.39 -12.96 -8.59
N ALA A 318 18.95 -12.46 -7.43
CA ALA A 318 19.76 -12.35 -6.22
C ALA A 318 19.79 -13.63 -5.36
N SER A 319 19.30 -14.75 -5.88
CA SER A 319 19.20 -16.05 -5.18
C SER A 319 18.31 -16.02 -3.93
N ILE A 320 17.27 -15.18 -3.93
CA ILE A 320 16.15 -15.30 -3.00
C ILE A 320 15.11 -16.21 -3.66
N ASP A 321 14.79 -17.33 -3.04
CA ASP A 321 13.83 -18.30 -3.58
C ASP A 321 12.40 -17.79 -3.36
N VAL A 322 11.73 -17.40 -4.45
CA VAL A 322 10.35 -16.91 -4.43
C VAL A 322 9.41 -18.05 -4.83
N LYS A 323 8.51 -18.44 -3.93
CA LYS A 323 7.46 -19.43 -4.19
C LYS A 323 6.09 -18.84 -3.86
N SER A 324 5.06 -19.35 -4.50
CA SER A 324 3.68 -18.87 -4.33
C SER A 324 2.87 -19.87 -3.54
N MET A 325 2.09 -19.47 -2.55
CA MET A 325 1.05 -20.29 -1.91
C MET A 325 -0.29 -19.55 -1.98
N PRO A 326 -1.17 -19.86 -2.95
CA PRO A 326 -2.53 -19.36 -2.95
C PRO A 326 -3.23 -19.58 -1.60
N LEU A 327 -3.97 -18.57 -1.15
CA LEU A 327 -4.71 -18.66 0.11
C LEU A 327 -5.73 -19.82 0.11
N THR A 328 -6.27 -20.18 -1.07
CA THR A 328 -7.16 -21.33 -1.25
C THR A 328 -6.49 -22.70 -1.11
N ASP A 329 -5.15 -22.79 -1.03
CA ASP A 329 -4.47 -24.05 -0.71
C ASP A 329 -4.72 -24.49 0.75
N LEU A 330 -5.24 -23.58 1.58
CA LEU A 330 -5.64 -23.84 2.97
C LEU A 330 -7.09 -24.35 3.09
N ASP A 331 -7.87 -24.31 2.00
CA ASP A 331 -9.30 -24.60 2.05
C ASP A 331 -9.58 -26.10 2.23
N ALA A 332 -10.60 -26.39 3.03
CA ALA A 332 -11.12 -27.73 3.17
C ALA A 332 -11.87 -28.14 1.88
N PRO A 333 -11.88 -29.44 1.53
CA PRO A 333 -12.78 -29.95 0.50
C PRO A 333 -14.23 -29.60 0.84
N ALA A 334 -15.04 -29.26 -0.16
CA ALA A 334 -16.40 -28.68 -0.03
C ALA A 334 -17.44 -29.51 0.77
N ALA A 335 -17.07 -30.67 1.32
CA ALA A 335 -17.98 -31.66 1.88
C ALA A 335 -18.43 -31.40 3.33
N SER A 336 -17.91 -30.39 4.05
CA SER A 336 -18.10 -30.32 5.51
C SER A 336 -19.38 -29.64 5.99
N GLY A 337 -20.10 -28.88 5.16
CA GLY A 337 -21.39 -28.21 5.51
C GLY A 337 -21.36 -27.19 6.67
N ARG A 338 -20.32 -27.21 7.50
CA ARG A 338 -20.04 -26.34 8.64
C ARG A 338 -18.76 -25.56 8.36
N ALA A 339 -18.77 -24.28 8.74
CA ALA A 339 -17.58 -23.43 8.66
C ALA A 339 -16.44 -24.06 9.49
N PRO A 340 -15.23 -24.24 8.91
CA PRO A 340 -14.12 -24.87 9.60
C PRO A 340 -13.62 -23.98 10.76
N ALA A 341 -13.36 -24.58 11.92
CA ALA A 341 -12.73 -23.90 13.06
C ALA A 341 -11.22 -23.72 12.88
N THR A 342 -10.61 -24.47 11.95
CA THR A 342 -9.18 -24.44 11.63
C THR A 342 -9.00 -24.80 10.17
N PHE A 343 -8.07 -24.11 9.51
CA PHE A 343 -7.67 -24.38 8.13
C PHE A 343 -6.35 -25.13 8.12
N TYR A 344 -6.08 -25.86 7.04
CA TYR A 344 -4.84 -26.61 6.89
C TYR A 344 -4.41 -26.55 5.43
N TYR A 345 -3.12 -26.33 5.17
CA TYR A 345 -2.54 -26.62 3.86
C TYR A 345 -2.90 -28.02 3.38
N GLY A 346 -3.52 -28.11 2.21
CA GLY A 346 -4.08 -29.36 1.70
C GLY A 346 -5.32 -29.83 2.47
N GLY A 347 -6.09 -28.94 3.08
CA GLY A 347 -7.44 -29.20 3.58
C GLY A 347 -7.59 -30.13 4.80
N GLY A 348 -6.51 -30.64 5.40
CA GLY A 348 -6.58 -31.48 6.59
C GLY A 348 -5.32 -31.50 7.46
N PRO A 349 -5.41 -31.95 8.73
CA PRO A 349 -4.28 -31.94 9.65
C PRO A 349 -3.10 -32.81 9.19
N HIS A 350 -3.37 -33.97 8.56
CA HIS A 350 -2.33 -34.88 8.06
C HIS A 350 -1.59 -34.36 6.83
N THR A 351 -2.17 -33.40 6.11
CA THR A 351 -1.60 -32.79 4.90
C THR A 351 -0.93 -31.44 5.19
N HIS A 352 -1.19 -30.85 6.35
CA HIS A 352 -0.72 -29.52 6.72
C HIS A 352 0.79 -29.36 6.57
N LEU A 353 1.57 -30.24 7.19
CA LEU A 353 3.04 -30.17 7.16
C LEU A 353 3.65 -30.67 5.85
N TRP A 354 2.84 -31.18 4.91
CA TRP A 354 3.31 -31.47 3.56
C TRP A 354 3.83 -30.22 2.85
N PHE A 355 3.38 -29.03 3.27
CA PHE A 355 3.93 -27.74 2.82
C PHE A 355 5.47 -27.74 2.82
N TRP A 356 6.10 -28.16 3.91
CA TRP A 356 7.56 -28.14 4.02
C TRP A 356 8.26 -29.17 3.12
N SER A 357 7.60 -30.30 2.84
CA SER A 357 8.09 -31.29 1.86
C SER A 357 8.00 -30.76 0.43
N SER A 358 6.93 -30.02 0.10
CA SER A 358 6.76 -29.40 -1.22
C SER A 358 7.69 -28.22 -1.44
N TYR A 359 7.86 -27.34 -0.45
CA TYR A 359 8.62 -26.11 -0.60
C TYR A 359 10.12 -26.32 -0.35
N GLY A 360 10.52 -27.30 0.47
CA GLY A 360 11.92 -27.69 0.62
C GLY A 360 12.83 -26.62 1.24
N TRP A 361 12.28 -25.68 2.00
CA TRP A 361 13.05 -24.64 2.69
C TRP A 361 13.52 -25.08 4.08
N HIS A 362 12.64 -25.75 4.83
CA HIS A 362 12.91 -26.19 6.20
C HIS A 362 12.30 -27.57 6.45
N THR A 363 12.70 -28.20 7.57
CA THR A 363 12.17 -29.50 8.01
C THR A 363 11.46 -29.34 9.36
N PRO A 364 10.19 -29.78 9.49
CA PRO A 364 9.46 -29.72 10.75
C PRO A 364 10.19 -30.44 11.89
N GLN A 365 10.09 -29.89 13.11
CA GLN A 365 10.68 -30.50 14.32
C GLN A 365 9.95 -31.78 14.75
N VAL A 366 8.66 -31.88 14.44
CA VAL A 366 7.84 -33.05 14.78
C VAL A 366 8.14 -34.14 13.76
N GLN A 367 8.43 -35.37 14.21
CA GLN A 367 8.43 -36.58 13.38
C GLN A 367 7.01 -36.95 12.90
N ALA A 368 6.19 -35.96 12.56
CA ALA A 368 4.96 -36.20 11.82
C ALA A 368 5.40 -36.59 10.42
N GLN A 369 5.30 -37.88 10.08
CA GLN A 369 5.49 -38.32 8.71
C GLN A 369 4.48 -37.56 7.85
N PRO A 370 4.94 -36.72 6.91
CA PRO A 370 4.04 -36.01 6.03
C PRO A 370 3.29 -37.07 5.20
N ALA A 371 2.00 -36.85 4.89
CA ALA A 371 1.19 -37.80 4.14
C ALA A 371 1.97 -38.31 2.91
N PRO A 372 2.04 -39.61 2.59
CA PRO A 372 3.02 -40.14 1.63
C PRO A 372 2.89 -39.61 0.18
N VAL A 373 1.79 -38.91 -0.11
CA VAL A 373 1.44 -38.37 -1.43
C VAL A 373 1.05 -36.91 -1.27
N GLN A 374 1.47 -36.07 -2.24
CA GLN A 374 1.07 -34.67 -2.31
C GLN A 374 -0.45 -34.54 -2.31
N PRO A 375 -1.04 -33.66 -1.48
CA PRO A 375 -2.49 -33.46 -1.47
C PRO A 375 -2.95 -32.91 -2.83
N SER A 376 -3.93 -33.54 -3.48
CA SER A 376 -4.36 -33.17 -4.83
C SER A 376 -5.00 -31.77 -4.90
N GLN A 377 -5.49 -31.28 -3.78
CA GLN A 377 -6.12 -29.96 -3.65
C GLN A 377 -5.13 -28.80 -3.49
N VAL A 378 -3.81 -29.00 -3.42
CA VAL A 378 -2.87 -27.85 -3.35
C VAL A 378 -2.41 -27.44 -4.75
N SER A 379 -2.03 -26.17 -4.88
CA SER A 379 -1.52 -25.63 -6.13
C SER A 379 -0.12 -26.15 -6.48
N ALA A 380 0.35 -25.82 -7.70
CA ALA A 380 1.75 -26.00 -8.11
C ALA A 380 2.68 -24.90 -7.54
N GLY A 381 2.29 -24.29 -6.43
CA GLY A 381 2.93 -23.12 -5.82
C GLY A 381 4.43 -23.24 -5.55
N ALA A 382 4.88 -24.43 -5.16
CA ALA A 382 6.29 -24.72 -4.92
C ALA A 382 7.15 -24.67 -6.21
N ALA A 383 6.53 -24.89 -7.37
CA ALA A 383 7.18 -24.83 -8.68
C ALA A 383 7.11 -23.42 -9.31
N TYR A 384 6.38 -22.47 -8.72
CA TYR A 384 6.34 -21.09 -9.19
C TYR A 384 7.74 -20.51 -9.26
N ARG A 385 8.07 -19.86 -10.38
CA ARG A 385 9.30 -19.08 -10.55
C ARG A 385 8.95 -17.75 -11.21
N PRO A 386 9.44 -16.61 -10.69
CA PRO A 386 9.30 -15.35 -11.37
C PRO A 386 9.94 -15.41 -12.75
N ALA A 387 9.23 -14.88 -13.75
CA ALA A 387 9.74 -14.75 -15.10
C ALA A 387 9.48 -13.33 -15.60
N LEU A 388 10.51 -12.70 -16.15
CA LEU A 388 10.41 -11.35 -16.71
C LEU A 388 9.31 -11.33 -17.78
N ARG A 389 8.42 -10.35 -17.68
CA ARG A 389 7.44 -10.09 -18.73
C ARG A 389 7.36 -8.59 -19.03
N PRO A 390 7.06 -8.19 -20.27
CA PRO A 390 6.73 -6.81 -20.57
C PRO A 390 5.49 -6.39 -19.79
N THR A 391 5.62 -5.32 -18.99
CA THR A 391 4.49 -4.69 -18.30
C THR A 391 4.54 -3.19 -18.52
N ILE A 392 3.45 -2.49 -18.19
CA ILE A 392 3.45 -1.01 -18.19
C ILE A 392 4.41 -0.42 -17.16
N PHE A 393 4.93 -1.24 -16.23
CA PHE A 393 5.89 -0.87 -15.18
C PHE A 393 7.33 -1.27 -15.52
N SER A 394 7.56 -2.15 -16.50
CA SER A 394 8.84 -2.83 -16.75
C SER A 394 9.95 -1.98 -17.40
N SER A 395 9.78 -0.66 -17.53
CA SER A 395 10.68 0.21 -18.31
C SER A 395 11.22 1.44 -17.56
N ARG A 396 10.98 1.56 -16.24
CA ARG A 396 11.17 2.84 -15.52
C ARG A 396 11.83 2.76 -14.15
N THR A 397 12.78 1.84 -13.96
CA THR A 397 13.76 1.92 -12.86
C THR A 397 14.86 2.92 -13.21
N LEU A 398 14.56 4.22 -13.15
CA LEU A 398 15.58 5.28 -13.19
C LEU A 398 16.04 5.56 -11.76
N GLY A 399 17.21 5.02 -11.39
CA GLY A 399 17.90 5.33 -10.13
C GLY A 399 18.51 4.10 -9.50
N GLY A 400 19.84 3.96 -9.63
CA GLY A 400 20.58 2.83 -9.08
C GLY A 400 20.51 2.73 -7.56
N GLY A 401 20.58 1.49 -7.06
CA GLY A 401 21.07 1.18 -5.72
C GLY A 401 20.07 1.20 -4.56
N THR A 402 18.94 1.90 -4.65
CA THR A 402 17.98 1.98 -3.54
C THR A 402 16.56 1.93 -4.08
N GLY A 403 15.85 0.81 -3.93
CA GLY A 403 14.50 0.58 -4.48
C GLY A 403 13.38 1.32 -3.75
N ILE A 404 13.57 2.62 -3.53
CA ILE A 404 12.51 3.52 -3.10
C ILE A 404 12.27 4.48 -4.26
N GLY A 405 11.36 4.13 -5.16
CA GLY A 405 10.97 5.00 -6.27
C GLY A 405 10.60 4.29 -7.57
N LYS A 406 9.55 3.47 -7.56
CA LYS A 406 8.93 3.05 -8.82
C LYS A 406 8.14 4.21 -9.41
N GLN A 407 8.43 4.56 -10.66
CA GLN A 407 7.72 5.63 -11.34
C GLN A 407 6.36 5.13 -11.85
N LYS A 408 5.27 5.84 -11.51
CA LYS A 408 3.93 5.58 -12.05
C LYS A 408 3.94 5.71 -13.59
N PRO A 409 3.26 4.81 -14.34
CA PRO A 409 3.02 4.98 -15.77
C PRO A 409 2.29 6.30 -16.06
N SER A 410 2.38 6.79 -17.30
CA SER A 410 1.65 8.01 -17.69
C SER A 410 0.14 7.82 -17.50
N GLY A 411 -0.54 8.79 -16.89
CA GLY A 411 -1.99 8.72 -16.63
C GLY A 411 -2.42 7.81 -15.48
N PHE A 412 -1.50 7.10 -14.83
CA PHE A 412 -1.83 6.20 -13.72
C PHE A 412 -1.95 6.96 -12.39
N GLY A 413 -3.08 6.80 -11.69
CA GLY A 413 -3.31 7.45 -10.40
C GLY A 413 -3.43 8.96 -10.54
N ARG A 414 -4.05 9.45 -11.63
CA ARG A 414 -4.14 10.87 -11.97
C ARG A 414 -5.58 11.30 -12.23
N VAL A 415 -5.88 12.55 -11.88
CA VAL A 415 -7.21 13.14 -11.99
C VAL A 415 -7.14 14.47 -12.74
N SER A 416 -8.17 14.76 -13.53
CA SER A 416 -8.29 16.04 -14.23
C SER A 416 -8.89 17.10 -13.31
N VAL A 417 -8.21 18.23 -13.20
CA VAL A 417 -8.54 19.32 -12.29
C VAL A 417 -8.57 20.62 -13.07
N ARG A 418 -9.50 21.49 -12.73
CA ARG A 418 -9.55 22.85 -13.22
C ARG A 418 -9.08 23.79 -12.11
N ALA A 419 -8.11 24.63 -12.42
CA ALA A 419 -7.52 25.56 -11.47
C ALA A 419 -7.56 26.99 -12.01
N SER A 420 -7.76 27.95 -11.10
CA SER A 420 -7.60 29.37 -11.41
C SER A 420 -6.15 29.67 -11.77
N ARG A 421 -5.93 30.37 -12.88
CA ARG A 421 -4.59 30.74 -13.35
C ARG A 421 -3.90 31.74 -12.41
N SER A 422 -4.66 32.57 -11.72
CA SER A 422 -4.13 33.67 -10.88
C SER A 422 -3.84 33.24 -9.43
N THR A 423 -4.64 32.33 -8.87
CA THR A 423 -4.52 31.91 -7.47
C THR A 423 -4.02 30.46 -7.32
N GLY A 424 -4.08 29.67 -8.38
CA GLY A 424 -3.82 28.23 -8.33
C GLY A 424 -4.86 27.42 -7.55
N THR A 425 -5.96 28.05 -7.12
CA THR A 425 -7.05 27.37 -6.39
C THR A 425 -7.81 26.44 -7.32
N ILE A 426 -8.18 25.26 -6.83
CA ILE A 426 -8.96 24.30 -7.59
C ILE A 426 -10.40 24.79 -7.66
N THR A 427 -10.91 25.03 -8.88
CA THR A 427 -12.28 25.49 -9.13
C THR A 427 -13.18 24.36 -9.64
N GLY A 428 -12.61 23.21 -10.04
CA GLY A 428 -13.36 22.02 -10.40
C GLY A 428 -12.49 20.76 -10.43
N ILE A 429 -13.10 19.61 -10.14
CA ILE A 429 -12.45 18.29 -10.18
C ILE A 429 -13.35 17.38 -11.01
N ARG A 430 -12.76 16.58 -11.89
CA ARG A 430 -13.51 15.60 -12.69
C ARG A 430 -12.95 14.20 -12.47
N SER A 431 -13.82 13.30 -11.99
CA SER A 431 -13.52 11.89 -11.72
C SER A 431 -13.26 11.07 -13.01
N GLY A 432 -13.92 11.44 -14.12
CA GLY A 432 -13.84 10.76 -15.42
C GLY A 432 -13.74 11.70 -16.63
N ARG A 433 -13.60 11.13 -17.83
CA ARG A 433 -13.34 11.75 -19.15
C ARG A 433 -12.30 12.87 -19.16
N SER A 434 -11.07 12.47 -19.49
CA SER A 434 -10.01 13.25 -20.14
C SER A 434 -10.46 13.92 -21.47
N GLY A 435 -11.40 14.87 -21.39
CA GLY A 435 -11.80 15.75 -22.49
C GLY A 435 -12.07 17.13 -21.94
N SER A 436 -11.60 18.18 -22.63
CA SER A 436 -11.66 19.59 -22.19
C SER A 436 -12.93 19.92 -21.43
N PHE A 437 -12.83 20.67 -20.33
CA PHE A 437 -14.00 21.16 -19.63
C PHE A 437 -14.75 22.16 -20.53
N GLY A 438 -15.65 21.67 -21.39
CA GLY A 438 -16.46 22.48 -22.29
C GLY A 438 -16.34 22.11 -23.77
N ARG A 439 -17.13 21.12 -24.21
CA ARG A 439 -17.88 21.27 -25.46
C ARG A 439 -19.36 21.30 -25.09
N ALA A 440 -19.88 22.50 -24.84
CA ALA A 440 -21.30 22.72 -24.98
C ALA A 440 -21.63 22.45 -26.46
N GLY A 441 -22.56 21.52 -26.71
CA GLY A 441 -23.11 21.29 -28.04
C GLY A 441 -23.83 22.55 -28.51
N GLY A 442 -23.14 23.39 -29.29
CA GLY A 442 -23.76 24.47 -30.03
C GLY A 442 -24.61 23.88 -31.15
N ARG A 443 -25.90 23.69 -30.89
CA ARG A 443 -26.90 23.49 -31.93
C ARG A 443 -27.19 24.85 -32.54
N SER A 444 -26.40 25.27 -33.53
CA SER A 444 -26.80 26.37 -34.40
C SER A 444 -27.81 25.84 -35.40
N GLY A 445 -29.05 26.30 -35.28
CA GLY A 445 -30.04 26.16 -36.35
C GLY A 445 -29.56 26.88 -37.62
N GLY A 446 -29.79 26.22 -38.74
CA GLY A 446 -29.87 26.76 -40.08
C GLY A 446 -31.02 26.05 -40.77
#